data_AF-A0A924GFB7-F1
#
_entry.id   AF-A0A924GFB7-F1
#
_cell.length_a   1.000
_cell.length_b   1.000
_cell.length_c   1.000
_cell.angle_alpha   90.00
_cell.angle_beta   90.00
_cell.angle_gamma   90.00
#
_symmetry.space_group_name_H-M   'P 1'
#
loop_
_entity.id
_entity.type
_entity.pdbx_description
1 polymer ?
#
loop_
_entity_poly.entity_id
_entity_poly.type
_entity_poly.pdbx_seq_one_letter_code
_entity_poly.pdbx_strand_id
1 'polypeptide(L)'
;MQPTHSYSSLINTSLRQFKVDASTLPIAVVIEHVFYSWRVGMNPSKWDRWPDVEPVRLVLVRRQYRYEQPFQGLLLDDVQKSRHKWFGLVVFVDERAEGRPVVQRWFPGEVLTPIAVDPNIIDKDSI
;
A
#
# COMPACT_ATOMS: atom_id res chain seq x y z
N MET A 1 1.60 -33.57 -24.21
CA MET A 1 2.83 -33.19 -24.92
C MET A 1 2.58 -31.84 -25.58
N GLN A 2 3.24 -30.79 -25.07
CA GLN A 2 3.47 -29.43 -25.60
C GLN A 2 2.30 -28.46 -25.90
N PRO A 3 2.53 -27.12 -25.91
CA PRO A 3 3.60 -26.33 -25.28
C PRO A 3 3.11 -25.09 -24.48
N THR A 4 3.98 -24.60 -23.60
CA THR A 4 3.93 -23.32 -22.88
C THR A 4 4.22 -22.15 -23.81
N HIS A 5 3.26 -21.23 -23.97
CA HIS A 5 3.49 -19.94 -24.62
C HIS A 5 3.86 -18.85 -23.61
N SER A 6 5.07 -18.35 -23.77
CA SER A 6 5.71 -17.23 -23.08
C SER A 6 5.00 -15.90 -23.39
N TYR A 7 4.81 -15.06 -22.36
CA TYR A 7 4.16 -13.74 -22.36
C TYR A 7 4.91 -12.64 -23.15
N SER A 8 5.83 -13.00 -24.05
CA SER A 8 6.73 -12.09 -24.76
C SER A 8 6.20 -11.62 -26.13
N SER A 9 4.98 -12.00 -26.54
CA SER A 9 4.46 -11.76 -27.89
C SER A 9 3.51 -10.56 -28.04
N LEU A 10 3.24 -9.77 -26.99
CA LEU A 10 2.30 -8.63 -27.08
C LEU A 10 2.96 -7.24 -27.19
N ILE A 11 4.27 -7.15 -27.43
CA ILE A 11 4.98 -5.85 -27.47
C ILE A 11 5.20 -5.33 -28.91
N ASN A 12 4.99 -6.13 -29.96
CA ASN A 12 5.51 -5.79 -31.30
C ASN A 12 4.48 -5.35 -32.36
N THR A 13 3.31 -4.82 -31.98
CA THR A 13 2.27 -4.47 -32.99
C THR A 13 1.88 -2.98 -33.06
N SER A 14 2.58 -2.06 -32.38
CA SER A 14 2.20 -0.63 -32.44
C SER A 14 3.34 0.37 -32.68
N LEU A 15 4.47 -0.05 -33.27
CA LEU A 15 5.58 0.85 -33.62
C LEU A 15 5.88 0.86 -35.12
N ARG A 16 4.85 1.09 -35.95
CA ARG A 16 5.03 1.22 -37.41
C ARG A 16 4.51 2.52 -38.03
N GLN A 17 4.29 3.59 -37.25
CA GLN A 17 3.76 4.81 -37.87
C GLN A 17 4.29 6.17 -37.40
N PHE A 18 5.31 6.24 -36.54
CA PHE A 18 5.95 7.53 -36.24
C PHE A 18 7.45 7.46 -36.49
N LYS A 19 7.84 8.04 -37.63
CA LYS A 19 9.22 8.33 -38.00
C LYS A 19 9.58 9.65 -37.31
N VAL A 20 10.03 9.57 -36.05
CA VAL A 20 10.49 10.74 -35.29
C VAL A 20 11.75 10.35 -34.54
N ASP A 21 12.84 11.07 -34.82
CA ASP A 21 14.15 10.85 -34.22
C ASP A 21 14.12 11.07 -32.69
N ALA A 22 14.64 10.08 -31.97
CA ALA A 22 14.50 9.94 -30.52
C ALA A 22 15.46 10.80 -29.68
N SER A 23 16.08 11.85 -30.24
CA SER A 23 17.14 12.60 -29.55
C SER A 23 16.79 14.04 -29.18
N THR A 24 15.56 14.50 -29.38
CA THR A 24 15.26 15.93 -29.12
C THR A 24 13.82 16.19 -28.69
N LEU A 25 13.35 15.59 -27.59
CA LEU A 25 12.18 16.12 -26.87
C LEU A 25 12.37 16.02 -25.35
N PRO A 26 12.22 17.14 -24.61
CA PRO A 26 12.28 17.13 -23.15
C PRO A 26 11.10 16.33 -22.58
N ILE A 27 11.38 15.53 -21.55
CA ILE A 27 10.49 14.60 -20.82
C ILE A 27 9.13 15.23 -20.40
N ALA A 28 9.03 16.56 -20.39
CA ALA A 28 7.88 17.32 -19.91
C ALA A 28 6.63 17.31 -20.83
N VAL A 29 6.71 16.92 -22.11
CA VAL A 29 5.55 17.04 -23.04
C VAL A 29 4.79 15.72 -23.25
N VAL A 30 5.35 14.57 -22.86
CA VAL A 30 4.69 13.26 -23.02
C VAL A 30 3.63 13.01 -21.94
N ILE A 31 3.69 13.73 -20.80
CA ILE A 31 2.79 13.52 -19.66
C ILE A 31 1.41 14.16 -19.87
N GLU A 32 1.26 15.20 -20.69
CA GLU A 32 -0.04 15.85 -20.90
C GLU A 32 -0.95 15.14 -21.93
N HIS A 33 -0.39 14.42 -22.90
CA HIS A 33 -1.18 13.90 -24.02
C HIS A 33 -1.89 12.56 -23.76
N VAL A 34 -1.57 11.87 -22.66
CA VAL A 34 -2.23 10.61 -22.29
C VAL A 34 -3.54 10.86 -21.50
N PHE A 35 -3.74 12.05 -20.95
CA PHE A 35 -4.84 12.31 -20.00
C PHE A 35 -6.12 12.94 -20.58
N TYR A 36 -6.13 13.50 -21.80
CA TYR A 36 -7.25 14.36 -22.24
C TYR A 36 -7.99 13.97 -23.53
N SER A 37 -7.97 12.71 -23.96
CA SER A 37 -8.76 12.31 -25.13
C SER A 37 -9.53 11.01 -24.94
N TRP A 38 -10.41 10.93 -23.95
CA TRP A 38 -11.55 10.00 -23.99
C TRP A 38 -12.76 10.56 -23.22
N ARG A 39 -13.63 11.26 -23.94
CA ARG A 39 -15.05 11.39 -23.59
C ARG A 39 -15.75 10.05 -23.85
N VAL A 40 -15.49 9.08 -22.98
CA VAL A 40 -16.33 7.88 -22.82
C VAL A 40 -16.91 8.01 -21.42
N GLY A 41 -18.20 7.74 -21.25
CA GLY A 41 -18.84 7.78 -19.93
C GLY A 41 -18.07 6.91 -18.94
N MET A 42 -17.20 7.53 -18.13
CA MET A 42 -16.36 6.87 -17.14
C MET A 42 -17.16 6.60 -15.88
N ASN A 43 -18.17 5.72 -15.99
CA ASN A 43 -18.48 4.91 -14.83
C ASN A 43 -17.68 3.61 -15.05
N PRO A 44 -16.60 3.36 -14.29
CA PRO A 44 -15.87 2.11 -14.41
C PRO A 44 -16.87 0.96 -14.33
N SER A 45 -16.71 -0.05 -15.21
CA SER A 45 -17.60 -1.21 -15.17
C SER A 45 -17.61 -1.77 -13.74
N LYS A 46 -18.69 -2.44 -13.30
CA LYS A 46 -18.73 -3.07 -11.96
C LYS A 46 -17.48 -3.94 -11.67
N TRP A 47 -16.82 -4.43 -12.73
CA TRP A 47 -15.62 -5.26 -12.71
C TRP A 47 -14.29 -4.48 -12.63
N ASP A 48 -14.33 -3.16 -12.80
CA ASP A 48 -13.19 -2.24 -12.73
C ASP A 48 -13.20 -1.42 -11.42
N ARG A 49 -14.14 -1.75 -10.51
CA ARG A 49 -14.15 -1.19 -9.16
C ARG A 49 -13.04 -1.85 -8.35
N TRP A 50 -12.24 -1.04 -7.66
CA TRP A 50 -11.35 -1.52 -6.61
C TRP A 50 -12.13 -2.36 -5.59
N PRO A 51 -11.58 -3.47 -5.09
CA PRO A 51 -12.21 -4.21 -4.00
C PRO A 51 -12.50 -3.27 -2.83
N ASP A 52 -13.57 -3.57 -2.08
CA ASP A 52 -13.86 -2.84 -0.85
C ASP A 52 -12.64 -2.97 0.07
N VAL A 53 -12.10 -1.82 0.49
CA VAL A 53 -10.92 -1.80 1.36
C VAL A 53 -11.32 -2.24 2.76
N GLU A 54 -10.60 -3.20 3.31
CA GLU A 54 -10.76 -3.55 4.71
C GLU A 54 -10.32 -2.39 5.61
N PRO A 55 -10.99 -2.19 6.76
CA PRO A 55 -10.61 -1.14 7.68
C PRO A 55 -9.19 -1.38 8.20
N VAL A 56 -8.33 -0.39 8.02
CA VAL A 56 -6.96 -0.37 8.53
C VAL A 56 -6.99 -0.35 10.05
N ARG A 57 -6.30 -1.31 10.69
CA ARG A 57 -6.22 -1.42 12.16
C ARG A 57 -4.87 -0.95 12.65
N LEU A 58 -4.81 0.28 13.16
CA LEU A 58 -3.62 0.82 13.79
C LEU A 58 -3.52 0.36 15.24
N VAL A 59 -2.30 0.01 15.68
CA VAL A 59 -2.03 -0.47 17.03
C VAL A 59 -0.77 0.17 17.60
N LEU A 60 -0.78 0.41 18.91
CA LEU A 60 0.41 0.66 19.70
C LEU A 60 0.91 -0.67 20.26
N VAL A 61 2.21 -0.94 20.08
CA VAL A 61 2.89 -2.10 20.65
C VAL A 61 3.63 -1.65 21.92
N ARG A 62 3.16 -2.12 23.08
CA ARG A 62 3.79 -1.84 24.37
C ARG A 62 5.18 -2.47 24.44
N ARG A 63 6.14 -1.70 24.95
CA ARG A 63 7.53 -2.14 25.16
C ARG A 63 7.75 -2.61 26.60
N GLN A 64 8.94 -3.12 26.88
CA GLN A 64 9.27 -3.73 28.18
C GLN A 64 9.37 -2.71 29.32
N TYR A 65 9.81 -1.48 29.04
CA TYR A 65 10.03 -0.45 30.05
C TYR A 65 8.88 0.58 30.10
N ARG A 66 8.54 1.04 31.31
CA ARG A 66 7.36 1.87 31.60
C ARG A 66 7.30 3.21 30.85
N TYR A 67 8.46 3.81 30.55
CA TYR A 67 8.56 5.13 29.93
C TYR A 67 9.04 5.09 28.49
N GLU A 68 9.07 3.90 27.88
CA GLU A 68 9.43 3.81 26.47
C GLU A 68 8.25 4.14 25.58
N GLN A 69 8.53 4.94 24.54
CA GLN A 69 7.58 5.20 23.48
C GLN A 69 7.19 3.87 22.80
N PRO A 70 5.89 3.54 22.76
CA PRO A 70 5.42 2.32 22.09
C PRO A 70 5.71 2.40 20.60
N PHE A 71 5.87 1.23 19.95
CA PHE A 71 5.92 1.22 18.50
C PHE A 71 4.53 1.49 17.95
N GLN A 72 4.45 2.37 16.95
CA GLN A 72 3.25 2.55 16.16
C GLN A 72 3.30 1.56 15.01
N GLY A 73 2.25 0.74 14.87
CA GLY A 73 2.22 -0.32 13.89
C GLY A 73 0.85 -0.52 13.25
N LEU A 74 0.89 -1.24 12.14
CA LEU A 74 -0.27 -1.68 11.40
C LEU A 74 -0.49 -3.17 11.68
N LEU A 75 -1.67 -3.52 12.17
CA LEU A 75 -2.09 -4.91 12.33
C LEU A 75 -2.50 -5.46 10.96
N LEU A 76 -1.77 -6.46 10.47
CA LEU A 76 -2.03 -7.12 9.18
C LEU A 76 -2.86 -8.39 9.30
N ASP A 77 -2.69 -9.13 10.39
CA ASP A 77 -3.33 -10.42 10.60
C ASP A 77 -3.45 -10.71 12.10
N ASP A 78 -4.37 -11.59 12.48
CA ASP A 78 -4.55 -12.05 13.85
C ASP A 78 -4.93 -13.53 13.94
N VAL A 79 -4.44 -14.18 15.00
CA VAL A 79 -4.72 -15.59 15.27
C VAL A 79 -5.17 -15.75 16.72
N GLN A 80 -6.40 -16.22 16.89
CA GLN A 80 -6.91 -16.67 18.18
C GLN A 80 -6.36 -18.05 18.52
N LYS A 81 -5.67 -18.20 19.66
CA LYS A 81 -5.16 -19.49 20.17
C LYS A 81 -6.06 -20.10 21.24
N SER A 82 -6.74 -19.28 22.04
CA SER A 82 -7.71 -19.71 23.06
C SER A 82 -8.70 -18.58 23.35
N ARG A 83 -9.72 -18.79 24.18
CA ARG A 83 -10.70 -17.74 24.55
C ARG A 83 -10.07 -16.44 25.07
N HIS A 84 -8.90 -16.53 25.71
CA HIS A 84 -8.22 -15.38 26.34
C HIS A 84 -6.89 -15.02 25.67
N LYS A 85 -6.46 -15.77 24.66
CA LYS A 85 -5.14 -15.58 24.05
C LYS A 85 -5.25 -15.47 22.55
N TRP A 86 -4.78 -14.35 22.04
CA TRP A 86 -4.65 -14.06 20.62
C TRP A 86 -3.30 -13.43 20.32
N PHE A 87 -2.91 -13.47 19.06
CA PHE A 87 -1.68 -12.88 18.57
C PHE A 87 -1.98 -12.04 17.34
N GLY A 88 -1.29 -10.91 17.20
CA GLY A 88 -1.41 -10.03 16.04
C GLY A 88 -0.09 -9.94 15.29
N LEU A 89 -0.13 -10.02 13.96
CA LEU A 89 0.99 -9.75 13.07
C LEU A 89 1.04 -8.25 12.81
N VAL A 90 2.09 -7.59 13.28
CA VAL A 90 2.22 -6.13 13.20
C VAL A 90 3.42 -5.76 12.36
N VAL A 91 3.21 -4.81 11.44
CA VAL A 91 4.28 -4.10 10.74
C VAL A 91 4.50 -2.75 11.41
N PHE A 92 5.75 -2.45 11.76
CA PHE A 92 6.13 -1.21 12.45
C PHE A 92 7.55 -0.79 12.05
N VAL A 93 7.90 0.47 12.30
CA VAL A 93 9.26 0.97 12.12
C VAL A 93 10.01 0.82 13.44
N ASP A 94 11.16 0.15 13.43
CA ASP A 94 12.04 0.11 14.60
C ASP A 94 12.93 1.36 14.61
N GLU A 95 12.44 2.42 15.23
CA GLU A 95 13.13 3.72 15.30
C GLU A 95 14.47 3.67 16.04
N ARG A 96 14.74 2.60 16.81
CA ARG A 96 16.00 2.46 17.58
C ARG A 96 17.07 1.68 16.84
N ALA A 97 16.70 0.85 15.88
CA ALA A 97 17.67 0.14 15.06
C ALA A 97 18.32 1.11 14.06
N GLU A 98 19.62 0.91 13.80
CA GLU A 98 20.33 1.67 12.78
C GLU A 98 19.64 1.49 11.42
N GLY A 99 19.42 2.60 10.71
CA GLY A 99 18.69 2.60 9.45
C GLY A 99 17.15 2.54 9.56
N ARG A 100 16.59 2.49 10.79
CA ARG A 100 15.14 2.52 11.05
C ARG A 100 14.34 1.54 10.17
N PRO A 101 14.66 0.24 10.23
CA PRO A 101 14.05 -0.75 9.35
C PRO A 101 12.54 -0.88 9.62
N VAL A 102 11.82 -1.22 8.56
CA VAL A 102 10.45 -1.73 8.66
C VAL A 102 10.52 -3.19 9.09
N VAL A 103 9.87 -3.50 10.21
CA VAL A 103 9.88 -4.83 10.84
C VAL A 103 8.47 -5.40 10.84
N GLN A 104 8.35 -6.68 10.54
CA GLN A 104 7.10 -7.46 10.63
C GLN A 104 7.26 -8.54 11.71
N ARG A 105 6.38 -8.56 12.71
CA ARG A 105 6.48 -9.50 13.84
C ARG A 105 5.13 -9.83 14.46
N TRP A 106 4.99 -11.07 14.95
CA TRP A 106 3.87 -11.49 15.79
C TRP A 106 4.04 -11.01 17.25
N PHE A 107 2.98 -10.41 17.79
CA PHE A 107 2.90 -9.98 19.18
C PHE A 107 1.72 -10.62 19.91
N PRO A 108 1.84 -10.90 21.22
CA PRO A 108 0.69 -11.28 22.02
C PRO A 108 -0.30 -10.12 22.12
N GLY A 109 -1.60 -10.43 22.09
CA GLY A 109 -2.66 -9.42 22.14
C GLY A 109 -2.59 -8.50 23.37
N GLU A 110 -2.06 -9.00 24.49
CA GLU A 110 -1.87 -8.26 25.75
C GLU A 110 -0.96 -7.03 25.64
N VAL A 111 -0.08 -6.98 24.62
CA VAL A 111 0.81 -5.84 24.37
C VAL A 111 0.32 -4.93 23.26
N LEU A 112 -0.81 -5.25 22.62
CA LEU A 112 -1.37 -4.50 21.51
C LEU A 112 -2.53 -3.64 22.01
N THR A 113 -2.44 -2.33 21.79
CA THR A 113 -3.52 -1.38 22.10
C THR A 113 -4.05 -0.78 20.79
N PRO A 114 -5.33 -0.96 20.45
CA PRO A 114 -5.89 -0.38 19.22
C PRO A 114 -5.93 1.15 19.30
N ILE A 115 -5.62 1.81 18.19
CA ILE A 115 -5.73 3.25 18.04
C ILE A 115 -6.96 3.54 17.18
N ALA A 116 -7.94 4.23 17.76
CA ALA A 116 -9.15 4.68 17.07
C ALA A 116 -8.95 6.08 16.48
N VAL A 117 -7.93 6.26 15.65
CA VAL A 117 -7.64 7.56 14.99
C VAL A 117 -7.47 7.33 13.51
N ASP A 118 -8.30 8.00 12.71
CA ASP A 118 -8.03 8.20 11.29
C ASP A 118 -6.96 9.30 11.17
N PRO A 119 -5.74 8.98 10.71
CA PRO A 119 -4.65 9.94 10.63
C PRO A 119 -4.89 11.04 9.57
N ASN A 120 -5.91 10.91 8.73
CA ASN A 120 -6.22 11.88 7.67
C ASN A 120 -7.24 12.94 8.08
N ILE A 121 -7.77 12.86 9.30
CA ILE A 121 -8.60 13.93 9.85
C ILE A 121 -7.67 15.06 10.28
N ILE A 122 -7.21 15.84 9.30
CA ILE A 122 -6.72 17.19 9.56
C ILE A 122 -7.95 17.97 10.01
N ASP A 123 -7.92 18.46 11.24
CA ASP A 123 -8.97 19.30 11.79
C ASP A 123 -9.14 20.51 10.87
N LYS A 124 -10.25 20.58 10.14
CA LYS A 124 -10.46 21.57 9.06
C LYS A 124 -10.53 23.01 9.57
N ASP A 125 -10.57 23.20 10.89
CA ASP A 125 -10.74 24.48 11.55
C ASP A 125 -9.41 25.10 12.03
N SER A 126 -8.26 24.53 11.66
CA SER A 126 -6.93 25.03 12.03
C SER A 126 -6.18 25.71 10.87
N ILE A 127 -6.76 26.72 10.22
CA ILE A 127 -6.04 27.72 9.38
C ILE A 127 -6.64 29.10 9.59
#